data_AF-A0AAI8FJ88-F1
#
_entry.id   AF-A0AAI8FJ88-F1
#
_cell.length_a   1.000
_cell.length_b   1.000
_cell.length_c   1.000
_cell.angle_alpha   90.00
_cell.angle_beta   90.00
_cell.angle_gamma   90.00
#
_symmetry.space_group_name_H-M   'P 1'
#
loop_
_entity.id
_entity.type
_entity.pdbx_description
1 polymer ?
#
loop_
_entity_poly.entity_id
_entity_poly.type
_entity_poly.pdbx_seq_one_letter_code
_entity_poly.pdbx_strand_id
1 'polypeptide(L)'
;MPLETAGLTIAKDLVEHLSTRKYDAVKFAMYAYSIWLDYKLYQSDDTQLVEIMEKLRSMDAGEEFEYSKEEILEILNGYIENNESN
;
A
#
# COMPACT_ATOMS: atom_id res chain seq x y z
N MET A 1 12.77 -11.71 -2.10
CA MET A 1 13.73 -10.83 -1.39
C MET A 1 13.98 -11.44 -0.01
N PRO A 2 15.22 -11.54 0.52
CA PRO A 2 15.47 -12.19 1.80
C PRO A 2 14.88 -11.38 2.97
N LEU A 3 14.30 -12.05 3.96
CA LEU A 3 13.61 -11.44 5.12
C LEU A 3 14.52 -10.56 6.00
N GLU A 4 15.84 -10.71 5.94
CA GLU A 4 16.82 -9.90 6.69
C GLU A 4 16.97 -8.45 6.19
N THR A 5 16.38 -8.06 5.05
CA THR A 5 16.54 -6.71 4.50
C THR A 5 15.31 -5.82 4.61
N ALA A 6 14.10 -6.36 4.78
CA ALA A 6 12.87 -5.57 4.67
C ALA A 6 12.64 -4.63 5.86
N GLY A 7 12.82 -5.11 7.09
CA GLY A 7 12.73 -4.26 8.28
C GLY A 7 13.76 -3.13 8.28
N LEU A 8 14.96 -3.38 7.74
CA LEU A 8 16.00 -2.37 7.56
C LEU A 8 15.62 -1.32 6.51
N THR A 9 14.98 -1.73 5.40
CA THR A 9 14.46 -0.80 4.39
C THR A 9 13.38 0.10 4.98
N ILE A 10 12.40 -0.47 5.67
CA ILE A 10 11.33 0.30 6.33
C ILE A 10 11.92 1.34 7.30
N ALA A 11 12.86 0.92 8.14
CA ALA A 11 13.52 1.83 9.08
C ALA A 11 14.27 2.99 8.38
N LYS A 12 14.92 2.71 7.24
CA LYS A 12 15.59 3.74 6.43
C LYS A 12 14.58 4.74 5.85
N ASP A 13 13.48 4.27 5.29
CA ASP A 13 12.44 5.13 4.70
C ASP A 13 11.80 6.04 5.76
N LEU A 14 11.58 5.52 6.97
CA LEU A 14 11.08 6.32 8.09
C LEU A 14 12.08 7.40 8.53
N VAL A 15 13.37 7.07 8.60
CA VAL A 15 14.43 8.04 8.93
C VAL A 15 14.51 9.12 7.85
N GLU A 16 14.44 8.74 6.57
CA GLU A 16 14.46 9.69 5.46
C GLU A 16 13.25 10.63 5.50
N HIS A 17 12.05 10.11 5.76
CA HIS A 17 10.84 10.92 5.89
C HIS A 17 10.96 11.98 7.00
N LEU A 18 11.49 11.59 8.16
CA LEU A 18 11.72 12.52 9.28
C LEU A 18 12.83 13.54 8.99
N SER A 19 13.82 13.17 8.19
CA SER A 19 14.98 14.01 7.89
C SER A 19 14.68 15.06 6.81
N THR A 20 13.73 14.79 5.92
CA THR A 20 13.44 15.62 4.75
C THR A 20 12.16 16.45 4.89
N ARG A 21 11.30 16.15 5.88
CA ARG A 21 10.02 16.82 6.07
C ARG A 21 9.92 17.43 7.47
N LYS A 22 9.11 18.49 7.61
CA LYS A 22 8.75 19.02 8.93
C LYS A 22 7.99 17.94 9.70
N TYR A 23 8.45 17.63 10.91
CA TYR A 23 7.82 16.63 11.74
C TYR A 23 6.37 16.99 12.10
N ASP A 24 5.48 16.03 11.85
CA ASP A 24 4.09 16.02 12.24
C ASP A 24 3.77 14.59 12.68
N ALA A 25 3.37 14.41 13.94
CA ALA A 25 3.21 13.09 14.53
C ALA A 25 2.10 12.27 13.86
N VAL A 26 1.00 12.91 13.43
CA VAL A 26 -0.14 12.23 12.81
C VAL A 26 0.22 11.79 11.39
N LYS A 27 0.80 12.70 10.60
CA LYS A 27 1.22 12.38 9.23
C LYS A 27 2.31 11.32 9.21
N PHE A 28 3.26 11.38 10.14
CA PHE A 28 4.30 10.37 10.27
C PHE A 28 3.72 9.01 10.66
N ALA A 29 2.77 8.95 11.60
CA ALA A 29 2.11 7.70 11.97
C ALA A 29 1.34 7.08 10.79
N MET A 30 0.64 7.91 10.00
CA MET A 30 -0.06 7.44 8.78
C MET A 30 0.91 6.87 7.75
N TYR A 31 2.03 7.55 7.50
CA TYR A 31 3.08 7.09 6.58
C TYR A 31 3.74 5.79 7.05
N ALA A 32 4.04 5.67 8.35
CA ALA A 32 4.60 4.44 8.89
C ALA A 32 3.63 3.26 8.77
N TYR A 33 2.34 3.52 8.99
CA TYR A 33 1.29 2.52 8.83
C TYR A 33 1.13 2.08 7.37
N SER A 34 1.17 3.00 6.41
CA SER A 34 1.07 2.65 4.98
C SER A 34 2.23 1.79 4.51
N ILE A 35 3.48 2.11 4.90
CA ILE A 35 4.64 1.26 4.56
C ILE A 35 4.49 -0.15 5.15
N TRP A 36 4.03 -0.25 6.41
CA TRP A 36 3.83 -1.55 7.04
C TRP A 36 2.75 -2.39 6.34
N LEU A 37 1.65 -1.75 5.92
CA LEU A 37 0.60 -2.42 5.15
C LEU A 37 1.13 -2.92 3.80
N ASP A 38 1.86 -2.10 3.05
CA ASP A 38 2.49 -2.49 1.79
C ASP A 38 3.40 -3.71 2.01
N TYR A 39 4.24 -3.68 3.05
CA TYR A 39 5.11 -4.81 3.37
C TYR A 39 4.34 -6.09 3.71
N LYS A 40 3.24 -5.98 4.45
CA LYS A 40 2.40 -7.13 4.79
C LYS A 40 1.68 -7.70 3.58
N LEU A 41 1.19 -6.83 2.71
CA LEU A 41 0.58 -7.19 1.45
C LEU A 41 1.58 -7.94 0.55
N TYR A 42 2.82 -7.47 0.41
CA TYR A 42 3.86 -8.16 -0.38
C TYR A 42 4.29 -9.53 0.17
N GLN A 43 3.94 -9.84 1.42
CA GLN A 43 4.11 -11.17 2.01
C GLN A 43 2.85 -12.02 1.92
N SER A 44 1.75 -11.47 1.44
CA SER A 44 0.52 -12.22 1.20
C SER A 44 0.72 -13.16 0.02
N ASP A 45 0.21 -14.39 0.14
CA ASP A 45 0.10 -15.32 -0.98
C ASP A 45 -1.08 -14.96 -1.91
N ASP A 46 -1.90 -13.99 -1.51
CA ASP A 46 -3.02 -13.50 -2.31
C ASP A 46 -2.55 -12.53 -3.39
N THR A 47 -2.17 -13.08 -4.53
CA THR A 47 -1.68 -12.33 -5.69
C THR A 47 -2.72 -11.38 -6.26
N GLN A 48 -4.02 -11.72 -6.19
CA GLN A 48 -5.09 -10.86 -6.72
C GLN A 48 -5.24 -9.60 -5.86
N LEU A 49 -5.20 -9.75 -4.53
CA LEU A 49 -5.23 -8.62 -3.61
C LEU A 49 -3.99 -7.73 -3.76
N VAL A 50 -2.81 -8.34 -3.94
CA VAL A 50 -1.56 -7.60 -4.20
C VAL A 50 -1.70 -6.71 -5.45
N GLU A 51 -2.16 -7.27 -6.57
CA GLU A 51 -2.34 -6.51 -7.83
C GLU A 51 -3.36 -5.37 -7.69
N ILE A 52 -4.47 -5.59 -6.97
CA ILE A 52 -5.47 -4.56 -6.73
C ILE A 52 -4.86 -3.38 -5.96
N MET A 53 -4.13 -3.68 -4.89
CA MET A 53 -3.52 -2.66 -4.06
C MET A 53 -2.38 -1.91 -4.77
N GLU A 54 -1.61 -2.57 -5.65
CA GLU A 54 -0.62 -1.89 -6.51
C GLU A 54 -1.29 -0.89 -7.46
N LYS A 55 -2.44 -1.24 -8.06
CA LYS A 55 -3.22 -0.31 -8.90
C LYS A 55 -3.69 0.89 -8.11
N LEU A 56 -4.27 0.67 -6.93
CA LEU A 56 -4.76 1.75 -6.07
C LEU A 56 -3.62 2.67 -5.58
N ARG A 57 -2.45 2.09 -5.24
CA ARG A 57 -1.27 2.87 -4.86
C ARG A 57 -0.77 3.74 -6.01
N SER A 58 -0.91 3.29 -7.26
CA SER A 58 -0.46 4.02 -8.44
C SER A 58 -1.27 5.28 -8.73
N MET A 59 -2.44 5.47 -8.10
CA MET A 59 -3.24 6.68 -8.23
C MET A 59 -2.51 7.95 -7.73
N ASP A 60 -1.51 7.83 -6.85
CA ASP A 60 -0.67 8.95 -6.41
C ASP A 60 0.39 9.38 -7.47
N ALA A 61 0.50 8.65 -8.58
CA ALA A 61 1.48 8.93 -9.64
C ALA A 61 1.04 10.03 -10.62
N GLY A 62 -0.24 10.38 -10.65
CA GLY A 62 -0.80 11.41 -11.54
C GLY A 62 -2.28 11.21 -11.85
N GLU A 63 -2.93 12.28 -12.34
CA GLU A 63 -4.37 12.29 -12.69
C GLU A 63 -4.73 11.20 -13.72
N GLU A 64 -3.77 10.81 -14.58
CA GLU A 64 -3.95 9.76 -15.58
C GLU A 64 -4.11 8.34 -15.02
N PHE A 65 -3.80 8.16 -13.73
CA PHE A 65 -3.94 6.89 -13.00
C PHE A 65 -5.10 6.92 -12.00
N GLU A 66 -5.86 8.02 -11.93
CA GLU A 66 -6.98 8.12 -11.00
C GLU A 66 -8.15 7.23 -11.43
N TYR A 67 -8.63 6.42 -10.49
CA TYR A 67 -9.90 5.73 -10.57
C TYR A 67 -10.99 6.55 -9.89
N SER A 68 -12.18 6.55 -10.49
CA SER A 68 -13.39 7.03 -9.82
C SER A 68 -13.74 6.15 -8.63
N LYS A 69 -14.58 6.70 -7.73
CA LYS A 69 -15.09 5.96 -6.59
C LYS A 69 -15.82 4.67 -7.02
N GLU A 70 -16.60 4.76 -8.09
CA GLU A 70 -17.40 3.66 -8.62
C GLU A 70 -16.50 2.54 -9.15
N GLU A 71 -15.42 2.87 -9.87
CA GLU A 71 -14.43 1.90 -10.35
C GLU A 71 -13.70 1.20 -9.20
N ILE A 72 -13.31 1.94 -8.16
CA ILE A 72 -12.68 1.35 -6.97
C ILE A 72 -13.63 0.36 -6.29
N LEU A 73 -14.91 0.73 -6.14
CA LEU A 73 -15.92 -0.14 -5.54
C LEU A 73 -16.15 -1.40 -6.37
N GLU A 74 -16.19 -1.29 -7.70
CA GLU A 74 -16.33 -2.44 -8.61
C GLU A 74 -15.15 -3.42 -8.46
N ILE A 75 -13.91 -2.90 -8.44
CA ILE A 75 -12.70 -3.72 -8.27
C ILE A 75 -12.73 -4.47 -6.93
N LEU A 76 -13.03 -3.77 -5.84
CA LEU A 76 -13.03 -4.34 -4.49
C LEU A 76 -14.17 -5.35 -4.30
N ASN A 77 -15.38 -5.04 -4.76
CA ASN A 77 -16.52 -5.96 -4.67
C ASN A 77 -16.28 -7.21 -5.52
N GLY A 78 -15.70 -7.07 -6.72
CA GLY A 78 -15.33 -8.21 -7.55
C GLY A 78 -14.34 -9.14 -6.86
N TYR A 79 -13.36 -8.61 -6.11
CA TYR A 79 -12.47 -9.45 -5.29
C TYR A 79 -13.22 -10.16 -4.16
N ILE A 80 -14.11 -9.47 -3.45
CA ILE A 80 -14.91 -10.05 -2.36
C ILE A 80 -15.78 -11.20 -2.89
N GLU A 81 -16.56 -10.97 -3.94
CA GLU A 81 -17.47 -11.98 -4.52
C GLU A 81 -16.72 -13.24 -4.98
N ASN A 82 -15.54 -13.07 -5.57
CA ASN A 82 -14.70 -14.19 -6.01
C ASN A 82 -14.13 -15.03 -4.86
N ASN A 83 -13.90 -14.42 -3.69
CA ASN A 83 -13.36 -15.10 -2.51
C ASN A 83 -14.45 -15.64 -1.58
N GLU A 84 -15.66 -15.08 -1.60
CA GLU A 84 -16.83 -15.64 -0.90
C GLU A 84 -17.47 -16.83 -1.64
N SER A 85 -17.19 -16.97 -2.93
CA SER A 85 -17.70 -18.07 -3.77
C SER A 85 -16.83 -19.34 -3.78
N ASN A 86 -15.69 -19.32 -3.08
CA ASN A 86 -14.76 -20.46 -2.89
C ASN A 86 -14.87 -21.04 -1.49
#